data_AF-A0A1Z9M573-F1
#
_entry.id   AF-A0A1Z9M573-F1
#
_cell.length_a   1.000
_cell.length_b   1.000
_cell.length_c   1.000
_cell.angle_alpha   90.00
_cell.angle_beta   90.00
_cell.angle_gamma   90.00
#
_symmetry.space_group_name_H-M   'P 1'
#
loop_
_entity.id
_entity.type
_entity.pdbx_description
1 polymer ?
#
loop_
_entity_poly.entity_id
_entity_poly.type
_entity_poly.pdbx_seq_one_letter_code
_entity_poly.pdbx_strand_id
1 'polypeptide(L)'
;MTSSFNQYIKIFLSIFFLFSLTKAEVFPVADIMVNGSQDSRVNIVFLGDGYTAQEMSSYINDVEEVVDGLFNTVPYSNYINHFNVFAVEVPSNESGTDHPGTASDCGGEAGNVFYADTYFDSSFDLYGIHRLLYIQNTSAAFDVLMDNVPNWDIVFVMVNTTMYGGAGGSFAVFSRAESSTEIAIHEIGHSFVGLSDEYWAGFQYANENTNMTQETDPSVVRWESWMNENGVGIYPYESPGSDWHRPHQNCKMRYLGPPFCSVCSENTVKTIYSTVNMIEGYYPPNNNIFIEADGVEFFSVTPILNSPNYISTGWYLDGELVSQNSSFELDATMYTGGQYQLKVLVEDFTDLVRNDSSNILKSEIQWGLEIEDILVGDINFDGVINILDVVLAVSTVLDNQYNPAADLNSDGVVDVIDIVQIVNIVINISTIKI
;
A
#
# COMPACT_ATOMS: atom_id res chain seq x y z
N MET A 1 -53.65 29.84 -46.44
CA MET A 1 -54.80 29.54 -45.56
C MET A 1 -54.80 28.04 -45.30
N THR A 2 -54.47 27.65 -44.07
CA THR A 2 -55.00 26.50 -43.27
C THR A 2 -55.47 25.24 -44.04
N SER A 3 -55.10 24.00 -43.73
CA SER A 3 -54.54 23.38 -42.51
C SER A 3 -54.22 21.89 -42.77
N SER A 4 -53.21 21.35 -42.05
CA SER A 4 -53.16 20.03 -41.35
C SER A 4 -53.52 18.72 -42.09
N PHE A 5 -52.86 17.56 -41.97
CA PHE A 5 -52.00 17.01 -40.91
C PHE A 5 -51.37 15.67 -41.35
N ASN A 6 -50.15 15.42 -40.86
CA ASN A 6 -49.37 14.17 -40.64
C ASN A 6 -49.90 12.77 -41.04
N GLN A 7 -48.97 11.96 -41.61
CA GLN A 7 -48.79 10.57 -41.17
C GLN A 7 -47.30 10.15 -41.29
N TYR A 8 -46.55 10.27 -40.20
CA TYR A 8 -45.22 9.65 -40.02
C TYR A 8 -45.42 8.29 -39.33
N ILE A 9 -44.92 7.23 -39.95
CA ILE A 9 -44.78 5.90 -39.33
C ILE A 9 -43.53 5.94 -38.45
N LYS A 10 -43.71 5.90 -37.12
CA LYS A 10 -42.63 5.57 -36.16
C LYS A 10 -42.79 4.12 -35.74
N ILE A 11 -41.84 3.29 -36.14
CA ILE A 11 -41.64 1.93 -35.62
C ILE A 11 -41.03 2.10 -34.22
N PHE A 12 -41.76 1.72 -33.18
CA PHE A 12 -41.20 1.55 -31.84
C PHE A 12 -40.73 0.10 -31.70
N LEU A 13 -39.41 -0.09 -31.67
CA LEU A 13 -38.78 -1.34 -31.28
C LEU A 13 -38.64 -1.33 -29.75
N SER A 14 -39.54 -2.00 -29.04
CA SER A 14 -39.40 -2.19 -27.60
C SER A 14 -38.35 -3.27 -27.33
N ILE A 15 -37.12 -2.86 -27.03
CA ILE A 15 -36.07 -3.73 -26.49
C ILE A 15 -36.43 -3.97 -25.02
N PHE A 16 -36.99 -5.16 -24.73
CA PHE A 16 -37.09 -5.66 -23.37
C PHE A 16 -35.68 -6.09 -22.93
N PHE A 17 -35.01 -5.26 -22.14
CA PHE A 17 -33.87 -5.70 -21.33
C PHE A 17 -34.41 -6.67 -20.27
N LEU A 18 -34.21 -7.96 -20.48
CA LEU A 18 -34.29 -8.95 -19.42
C LEU A 18 -33.09 -8.71 -18.50
N PHE A 19 -33.29 -7.93 -17.44
CA PHE A 19 -32.38 -7.95 -16.31
C PHE A 19 -32.50 -9.34 -15.66
N SER A 20 -31.56 -10.22 -15.98
CA SER A 20 -31.24 -11.35 -15.13
C SER A 20 -30.76 -10.76 -13.80
N LEU A 21 -31.57 -10.89 -12.75
CA LEU A 21 -31.10 -10.73 -11.38
C LEU A 21 -30.15 -11.91 -11.13
N THR A 22 -28.87 -11.75 -11.45
CA THR A 22 -27.83 -12.62 -10.91
C THR A 22 -27.89 -12.46 -9.40
N LYS A 23 -28.14 -13.56 -8.68
CA LYS A 23 -28.01 -13.53 -7.24
C LYS A 23 -26.52 -13.48 -6.95
N ALA A 24 -26.09 -12.52 -6.15
CA ALA A 24 -24.73 -12.52 -5.62
C ALA A 24 -24.51 -13.81 -4.83
N GLU A 25 -23.39 -14.49 -5.07
CA GLU A 25 -22.98 -15.68 -4.35
C GLU A 25 -22.17 -15.27 -3.14
N VAL A 26 -22.89 -14.92 -2.06
CA VAL A 26 -22.30 -14.48 -0.81
C VAL A 26 -21.92 -15.69 0.05
N PHE A 27 -20.64 -15.78 0.38
CA PHE A 27 -20.02 -16.80 1.23
C PHE A 27 -19.53 -16.19 2.54
N PRO A 28 -19.37 -17.01 3.60
CA PRO A 28 -18.63 -16.57 4.78
C PRO A 28 -17.21 -16.15 4.41
N VAL A 29 -16.75 -15.06 5.01
CA VAL A 29 -15.38 -14.56 4.89
C VAL A 29 -14.76 -14.57 6.27
N ALA A 30 -13.62 -15.25 6.40
CA ALA A 30 -12.82 -15.26 7.61
C ALA A 30 -11.73 -14.19 7.54
N ASP A 31 -11.61 -13.40 8.61
CA ASP A 31 -10.52 -12.47 8.82
C ASP A 31 -9.31 -13.25 9.38
N ILE A 32 -8.33 -13.53 8.52
CA ILE A 32 -7.13 -14.29 8.92
C ILE A 32 -6.10 -13.36 9.57
N MET A 33 -5.87 -12.19 8.96
CA MET A 33 -5.00 -11.16 9.49
C MET A 33 -5.47 -9.78 9.04
N VAL A 34 -5.82 -8.89 9.97
CA VAL A 34 -6.28 -7.52 9.64
C VAL A 34 -5.42 -6.50 10.38
N ASN A 35 -4.58 -5.79 9.64
CA ASN A 35 -3.65 -4.79 10.16
C ASN A 35 -4.09 -3.34 9.90
N GLY A 36 -5.15 -3.12 9.13
CA GLY A 36 -5.68 -1.78 8.84
C GLY A 36 -6.88 -1.79 7.90
N SER A 37 -7.29 -0.60 7.45
CA SER A 37 -8.33 -0.47 6.42
C SER A 37 -7.91 -1.16 5.12
N GLN A 38 -8.85 -1.71 4.37
CA GLN A 38 -8.57 -2.30 3.06
C GLN A 38 -8.03 -1.25 2.07
N ASP A 39 -8.33 0.04 2.27
CA ASP A 39 -7.84 1.12 1.40
C ASP A 39 -6.36 1.49 1.67
N SER A 40 -5.78 1.03 2.78
CA SER A 40 -4.41 1.37 3.20
C SER A 40 -3.51 0.14 3.37
N ARG A 41 -3.96 -1.03 2.90
CA ARG A 41 -3.25 -2.31 3.00
C ARG A 41 -3.32 -3.05 1.67
N VAL A 42 -2.32 -3.88 1.42
CA VAL A 42 -2.36 -4.88 0.36
C VAL A 42 -3.29 -5.99 0.84
N ASN A 43 -4.39 -6.21 0.16
CA ASN A 43 -5.41 -7.18 0.55
C ASN A 43 -5.18 -8.50 -0.19
N ILE A 44 -4.78 -9.52 0.58
CA ILE A 44 -4.66 -10.90 0.10
C ILE A 44 -5.98 -11.62 0.35
N VAL A 45 -6.51 -12.27 -0.67
CA VAL A 45 -7.71 -13.11 -0.55
C VAL A 45 -7.38 -14.55 -0.92
N PHE A 46 -7.69 -15.49 -0.04
CA PHE A 46 -7.67 -16.91 -0.34
C PHE A 46 -9.07 -17.37 -0.75
N LEU A 47 -9.14 -18.17 -1.81
CA LEU A 47 -10.30 -18.97 -2.19
C LEU A 47 -9.96 -20.46 -2.03
N GLY A 48 -10.86 -21.25 -1.46
CA GLY A 48 -10.71 -22.71 -1.42
C GLY A 48 -11.36 -23.37 -2.63
N ASP A 49 -10.69 -24.35 -3.25
CA ASP A 49 -11.33 -25.27 -4.20
C ASP A 49 -11.18 -26.72 -3.74
N GLY A 50 -12.20 -27.53 -3.98
CA GLY A 50 -12.20 -28.95 -3.58
C GLY A 50 -12.38 -29.19 -2.09
N TYR A 51 -12.75 -28.17 -1.31
CA TYR A 51 -13.14 -28.34 0.10
C TYR A 51 -14.66 -28.39 0.18
N THR A 52 -15.21 -29.47 0.74
CA THR A 52 -16.65 -29.57 0.99
C THR A 52 -17.07 -28.67 2.16
N ALA A 53 -18.37 -28.42 2.30
CA ALA A 53 -18.90 -27.63 3.42
C ALA A 53 -18.49 -28.17 4.82
N GLN A 54 -18.18 -29.46 4.94
CA GLN A 54 -17.71 -30.07 6.19
C GLN A 54 -16.21 -29.86 6.45
N GLU A 55 -15.46 -29.42 5.44
CA GLU A 55 -14.00 -29.24 5.46
C GLU A 55 -13.58 -27.78 5.57
N MET A 56 -14.52 -26.82 5.65
CA MET A 56 -14.19 -25.40 5.74
C MET A 56 -13.27 -25.06 6.93
N SER A 57 -13.45 -25.73 8.08
CA SER A 57 -12.52 -25.55 9.21
C SER A 57 -11.11 -26.06 8.89
N SER A 58 -10.97 -27.11 8.07
CA SER A 58 -9.66 -27.57 7.60
C SER A 58 -9.05 -26.59 6.60
N TYR A 59 -9.87 -26.06 5.68
CA TYR A 59 -9.45 -25.00 4.75
C TYR A 59 -8.87 -23.78 5.48
N ILE A 60 -9.59 -23.26 6.49
CA ILE A 60 -9.09 -22.11 7.27
C ILE A 60 -7.76 -22.43 7.96
N ASN A 61 -7.63 -23.60 8.59
CA ASN A 61 -6.35 -24.00 9.22
C ASN A 61 -5.21 -24.08 8.19
N ASP A 62 -5.47 -24.61 6.99
CA ASP A 62 -4.46 -24.69 5.94
C ASP A 62 -4.05 -23.29 5.47
N VAL A 63 -5.00 -22.35 5.35
CA VAL A 63 -4.72 -20.94 5.01
C VAL A 63 -3.87 -20.29 6.10
N GLU A 64 -4.21 -20.45 7.37
CA GLU A 64 -3.43 -19.93 8.50
C GLU A 64 -1.98 -20.42 8.47
N GLU A 65 -1.75 -21.71 8.17
CA GLU A 65 -0.39 -22.27 8.05
C GLU A 65 0.43 -21.60 6.92
N VAL A 66 -0.19 -21.36 5.77
CA VAL A 66 0.47 -20.68 4.65
C VAL A 66 0.74 -19.22 4.96
N VAL A 67 -0.21 -18.53 5.60
CA VAL A 67 -0.09 -17.12 6.00
C VAL A 67 1.04 -16.96 7.02
N ASP A 68 1.11 -17.84 8.01
CA ASP A 68 2.21 -17.88 8.98
C ASP A 68 3.55 -18.06 8.27
N GLY A 69 3.65 -18.99 7.31
CA GLY A 69 4.87 -19.19 6.55
C GLY A 69 5.28 -18.00 5.68
N LEU A 70 4.32 -17.36 5.02
CA LEU A 70 4.53 -16.17 4.19
C LEU A 70 5.10 -15.02 5.04
N PHE A 71 4.45 -14.71 6.15
CA PHE A 71 4.87 -13.61 7.03
C PHE A 71 6.01 -13.97 7.99
N ASN A 72 6.54 -15.19 7.92
CA ASN A 72 7.87 -15.56 8.46
C ASN A 72 9.00 -15.46 7.43
N THR A 73 8.70 -15.08 6.18
CA THR A 73 9.67 -14.99 5.08
C THR A 73 9.98 -13.54 4.72
N VAL A 74 11.27 -13.19 4.68
CA VAL A 74 11.72 -11.87 4.18
C VAL A 74 11.52 -11.80 2.66
N PRO A 75 10.96 -10.69 2.12
CA PRO A 75 10.70 -9.43 2.82
C PRO A 75 9.32 -9.31 3.48
N TYR A 76 8.35 -10.18 3.19
CA TYR A 76 6.98 -10.08 3.73
C TYR A 76 6.93 -9.95 5.26
N SER A 77 7.77 -10.68 6.00
CA SER A 77 7.89 -10.56 7.45
C SER A 77 8.19 -9.14 7.92
N ASN A 78 8.99 -8.38 7.16
CA ASN A 78 9.36 -7.01 7.50
C ASN A 78 8.21 -6.02 7.26
N TYR A 79 7.32 -6.34 6.34
CA TYR A 79 6.21 -5.49 5.93
C TYR A 79 4.86 -6.06 6.34
N ILE A 80 4.80 -6.99 7.31
CA ILE A 80 3.56 -7.67 7.73
C ILE A 80 2.40 -6.68 7.99
N ASN A 81 2.68 -5.53 8.61
CA ASN A 81 1.69 -4.50 8.89
C ASN A 81 1.09 -3.83 7.65
N HIS A 82 1.65 -4.04 6.45
CA HIS A 82 1.16 -3.49 5.18
C HIS A 82 0.12 -4.39 4.51
N PHE A 83 -0.17 -5.56 5.10
CA PHE A 83 -1.08 -6.53 4.51
C PHE A 83 -2.32 -6.78 5.37
N ASN A 84 -3.42 -7.04 4.70
CA ASN A 84 -4.58 -7.75 5.24
C ASN A 84 -4.70 -9.11 4.53
N VAL A 85 -5.29 -10.09 5.21
CA VAL A 85 -5.56 -11.42 4.67
C VAL A 85 -6.96 -11.88 5.04
N PHE A 86 -7.71 -12.27 4.01
CA PHE A 86 -9.05 -12.80 4.10
C PHE A 86 -9.12 -14.18 3.45
N ALA A 87 -10.01 -15.05 3.94
CA ALA A 87 -10.30 -16.34 3.32
C ALA A 87 -11.80 -16.47 3.07
N VAL A 88 -12.19 -16.78 1.83
CA VAL A 88 -13.60 -16.98 1.45
C VAL A 88 -13.91 -18.47 1.50
N GLU A 89 -14.87 -18.84 2.33
CA GLU A 89 -15.31 -20.23 2.52
C GLU A 89 -16.22 -20.67 1.37
N VAL A 90 -15.63 -21.07 0.25
CA VAL A 90 -16.34 -21.52 -0.97
C VAL A 90 -16.48 -23.05 -0.98
N PRO A 91 -17.64 -23.63 -0.62
CA PRO A 91 -17.81 -25.07 -0.56
C PRO A 91 -17.94 -25.69 -1.96
N SER A 92 -17.09 -26.67 -2.25
CA SER A 92 -17.22 -27.58 -3.39
C SER A 92 -18.22 -28.72 -3.11
N ASN A 93 -18.76 -29.32 -4.17
CA ASN A 93 -19.68 -30.46 -4.05
C ASN A 93 -18.93 -31.73 -3.61
N GLU A 94 -17.71 -31.93 -4.12
CA GLU A 94 -16.84 -33.05 -3.77
C GLU A 94 -15.47 -32.58 -3.26
N SER A 95 -14.81 -33.44 -2.48
CA SER A 95 -13.44 -33.20 -2.05
C SER A 95 -12.45 -33.63 -3.13
N GLY A 96 -11.47 -32.77 -3.43
CA GLY A 96 -10.37 -33.11 -4.34
C GLY A 96 -10.19 -32.10 -5.47
N THR A 97 -9.79 -32.61 -6.63
CA THR A 97 -9.59 -31.87 -7.88
C THR A 97 -9.51 -32.90 -9.01
N ASP A 98 -9.46 -32.46 -10.25
CA ASP A 98 -9.20 -33.37 -11.37
C ASP A 98 -7.71 -33.65 -11.59
N HIS A 99 -7.38 -34.90 -11.91
CA HIS A 99 -6.10 -35.31 -12.48
C HIS A 99 -6.36 -36.36 -13.57
N PRO A 100 -6.35 -35.95 -14.85
CA PRO A 100 -6.76 -36.82 -15.95
C PRO A 100 -5.69 -37.82 -16.40
N GLY A 101 -4.44 -37.69 -15.93
CA GLY A 101 -3.30 -38.55 -16.30
C GLY A 101 -2.85 -38.38 -17.76
N THR A 102 -3.03 -37.19 -18.32
CA THR A 102 -2.86 -36.93 -19.77
C THR A 102 -1.56 -36.23 -20.14
N ALA A 103 -0.86 -35.64 -19.18
CA ALA A 103 0.38 -34.94 -19.46
C ALA A 103 1.53 -35.89 -19.80
N SER A 104 2.39 -35.45 -20.72
CA SER A 104 3.48 -36.30 -21.24
C SER A 104 4.60 -36.56 -20.21
N ASP A 105 4.67 -35.70 -19.19
CA ASP A 105 5.64 -35.73 -18.10
C ASP A 105 5.08 -36.30 -16.79
N CYS A 106 3.86 -36.86 -16.78
CA CYS A 106 3.24 -37.52 -15.61
C CYS A 106 4.13 -38.62 -15.00
N GLY A 107 5.03 -39.21 -15.78
CA GLY A 107 5.91 -40.28 -15.31
C GLY A 107 5.10 -41.47 -14.75
N GLY A 108 5.34 -41.82 -13.49
CA GLY A 108 4.63 -42.91 -12.81
C GLY A 108 3.17 -42.61 -12.45
N GLU A 109 2.76 -41.34 -12.50
CA GLU A 109 1.43 -40.89 -12.08
C GLU A 109 0.40 -40.96 -13.22
N ALA A 110 0.78 -41.25 -14.46
CA ALA A 110 -0.14 -41.25 -15.60
C ALA A 110 -1.36 -42.19 -15.45
N GLY A 111 -1.28 -43.21 -14.58
CA GLY A 111 -2.38 -44.12 -14.26
C GLY A 111 -3.22 -43.72 -13.04
N ASN A 112 -2.81 -42.70 -12.29
CA ASN A 112 -3.45 -42.23 -11.07
C ASN A 112 -4.59 -41.24 -11.38
N VAL A 113 -5.60 -41.68 -12.12
CA VAL A 113 -6.67 -40.80 -12.60
C VAL A 113 -7.76 -40.63 -11.54
N PHE A 114 -8.10 -39.38 -11.22
CA PHE A 114 -9.20 -39.04 -10.30
C PHE A 114 -9.89 -37.75 -10.76
N TYR A 115 -11.15 -37.59 -10.38
CA TYR A 115 -11.99 -36.45 -10.72
C TYR A 115 -12.84 -36.07 -9.50
N ALA A 116 -13.14 -34.78 -9.36
CA ALA A 116 -14.02 -34.25 -8.32
C ALA A 116 -14.84 -33.08 -8.85
N ASP A 117 -16.14 -33.03 -8.52
CA ASP A 117 -16.99 -31.86 -8.79
C ASP A 117 -16.63 -30.70 -7.82
N THR A 118 -15.64 -29.89 -8.22
CA THR A 118 -15.17 -28.73 -7.46
C THR A 118 -15.82 -27.43 -7.94
N TYR A 119 -15.79 -26.39 -7.10
CA TYR A 119 -16.47 -25.13 -7.39
C TYR A 119 -15.83 -24.38 -8.57
N PHE A 120 -14.50 -24.36 -8.62
CA PHE A 120 -13.74 -23.65 -9.64
C PHE A 120 -13.18 -24.55 -10.75
N ASP A 121 -13.55 -25.83 -10.75
CA ASP A 121 -13.17 -26.83 -11.76
C ASP A 121 -11.64 -26.96 -11.91
N SER A 122 -10.93 -27.06 -10.78
CA SER A 122 -9.48 -27.19 -10.76
C SER A 122 -9.02 -28.53 -11.34
N SER A 123 -7.93 -28.50 -12.13
CA SER A 123 -7.34 -29.69 -12.72
C SER A 123 -5.82 -29.60 -12.81
N PHE A 124 -5.16 -30.75 -12.65
CA PHE A 124 -3.78 -30.99 -13.07
C PHE A 124 -3.69 -31.24 -14.59
N ASP A 125 -2.48 -31.50 -15.08
CA ASP A 125 -2.15 -31.85 -16.47
C ASP A 125 -2.52 -30.78 -17.52
N LEU A 126 -2.77 -29.55 -17.08
CA LEU A 126 -3.15 -28.47 -17.98
C LEU A 126 -2.02 -28.19 -18.97
N TYR A 127 -2.41 -27.91 -20.22
CA TYR A 127 -1.48 -27.70 -21.33
C TYR A 127 -0.44 -28.83 -21.53
N GLY A 128 -0.73 -30.04 -21.05
CA GLY A 128 0.15 -31.20 -21.16
C GLY A 128 1.34 -31.19 -20.20
N ILE A 129 1.26 -30.39 -19.12
CA ILE A 129 2.25 -30.29 -18.05
C ILE A 129 1.65 -30.86 -16.77
N HIS A 130 2.22 -31.95 -16.25
CA HIS A 130 1.60 -32.75 -15.20
C HIS A 130 1.30 -31.95 -13.92
N ARG A 131 2.30 -31.21 -13.44
CA ARG A 131 2.22 -30.45 -12.18
C ARG A 131 1.55 -29.08 -12.34
N LEU A 132 1.07 -28.75 -13.53
CA LEU A 132 0.35 -27.51 -13.76
C LEU A 132 -1.08 -27.66 -13.27
N LEU A 133 -1.29 -27.26 -12.02
CA LEU A 133 -2.57 -27.21 -11.34
C LEU A 133 -3.13 -25.80 -11.42
N TYR A 134 -4.34 -25.65 -11.98
CA TYR A 134 -5.00 -24.36 -12.07
C TYR A 134 -6.53 -24.52 -12.07
N ILE A 135 -7.25 -23.43 -11.78
CA ILE A 135 -8.71 -23.36 -11.91
C ILE A 135 -9.15 -23.12 -13.35
N GLN A 136 -10.15 -23.86 -13.82
CA GLN A 136 -10.67 -23.68 -15.19
C GLN A 136 -11.83 -22.68 -15.24
N ASN A 137 -12.60 -22.54 -14.16
CA ASN A 137 -13.70 -21.59 -14.06
C ASN A 137 -13.28 -20.28 -13.38
N THR A 138 -12.39 -19.52 -14.03
CA THR A 138 -11.91 -18.23 -13.52
C THR A 138 -13.01 -17.16 -13.41
N SER A 139 -14.06 -17.25 -14.23
CA SER A 139 -15.21 -16.33 -14.12
C SER A 139 -15.90 -16.46 -12.77
N ALA A 140 -16.16 -17.70 -12.32
CA ALA A 140 -16.76 -17.93 -11.01
C ALA A 140 -15.86 -17.41 -9.87
N ALA A 141 -14.53 -17.58 -9.97
CA ALA A 141 -13.60 -17.03 -8.99
C ALA A 141 -13.67 -15.50 -8.90
N PHE A 142 -13.73 -14.80 -10.04
CA PHE A 142 -13.93 -13.34 -10.05
C PHE A 142 -15.30 -12.91 -9.53
N ASP A 143 -16.36 -13.64 -9.85
CA ASP A 143 -17.71 -13.36 -9.33
C ASP A 143 -17.73 -13.48 -7.79
N VAL A 144 -17.12 -14.55 -7.24
CA VAL A 144 -16.96 -14.73 -5.79
C VAL A 144 -16.18 -13.57 -5.16
N LEU A 145 -15.08 -13.13 -5.76
CA LEU A 145 -14.30 -12.01 -5.23
C LEU A 145 -15.10 -10.71 -5.21
N MET A 146 -15.76 -10.37 -6.32
CA MET A 146 -16.59 -9.17 -6.44
C MET A 146 -17.73 -9.15 -5.44
N ASP A 147 -18.35 -10.30 -5.17
CA ASP A 147 -19.50 -10.41 -4.28
C ASP A 147 -19.12 -10.40 -2.80
N ASN A 148 -17.88 -10.78 -2.44
CA ASN A 148 -17.49 -11.03 -1.05
C ASN A 148 -16.38 -10.11 -0.53
N VAL A 149 -15.33 -9.85 -1.30
CA VAL A 149 -14.17 -9.05 -0.88
C VAL A 149 -13.70 -8.19 -2.05
N PRO A 150 -14.43 -7.12 -2.44
CA PRO A 150 -14.21 -6.40 -3.71
C PRO A 150 -12.93 -5.56 -3.80
N ASN A 151 -12.25 -5.33 -2.67
CA ASN A 151 -10.97 -4.63 -2.61
C ASN A 151 -9.86 -5.65 -2.36
N TRP A 152 -9.44 -6.34 -3.41
CA TRP A 152 -8.34 -7.30 -3.36
C TRP A 152 -7.19 -6.85 -4.27
N ASP A 153 -5.97 -7.17 -3.86
CA ASP A 153 -4.75 -6.91 -4.65
C ASP A 153 -4.12 -8.21 -5.14
N ILE A 154 -4.24 -9.29 -4.34
CA ILE A 154 -3.64 -10.59 -4.59
C ILE A 154 -4.66 -11.67 -4.27
N VAL A 155 -4.79 -12.66 -5.16
CA VAL A 155 -5.69 -13.80 -4.93
C VAL A 155 -4.92 -15.10 -4.99
N PHE A 156 -5.05 -15.88 -3.92
CA PHE A 156 -4.63 -17.26 -3.87
C PHE A 156 -5.81 -18.18 -4.05
N VAL A 157 -5.59 -19.31 -4.74
CA VAL A 157 -6.54 -20.43 -4.73
C VAL A 157 -5.84 -21.66 -4.18
N MET A 158 -6.32 -22.13 -3.04
CA MET A 158 -5.83 -23.34 -2.40
C MET A 158 -6.70 -24.53 -2.81
N VAL A 159 -6.09 -25.50 -3.48
CA VAL A 159 -6.79 -26.70 -3.97
C VAL A 159 -6.61 -27.86 -2.99
N ASN A 160 -7.71 -28.49 -2.59
CA ASN A 160 -7.74 -29.58 -1.62
C ASN A 160 -7.16 -30.90 -2.16
N THR A 161 -5.84 -30.96 -2.32
CA THR A 161 -5.12 -32.16 -2.72
C THR A 161 -3.71 -32.13 -2.15
N THR A 162 -3.18 -33.28 -1.76
CA THR A 162 -1.78 -33.41 -1.31
C THR A 162 -0.82 -33.69 -2.47
N MET A 163 -1.32 -33.87 -3.70
CA MET A 163 -0.47 -34.01 -4.89
C MET A 163 0.20 -32.67 -5.18
N TYR A 164 1.50 -32.68 -5.43
CA TYR A 164 2.28 -31.47 -5.68
C TYR A 164 1.90 -30.82 -7.02
N GLY A 165 1.47 -29.56 -6.99
CA GLY A 165 1.32 -28.72 -8.17
C GLY A 165 0.83 -27.32 -7.83
N GLY A 166 0.91 -26.45 -8.83
CA GLY A 166 0.50 -25.06 -8.75
C GLY A 166 0.78 -24.32 -10.04
N ALA A 167 0.33 -23.08 -10.09
CA ALA A 167 0.72 -22.12 -11.12
C ALA A 167 0.42 -20.69 -10.66
N GLY A 168 1.27 -19.76 -11.09
CA GLY A 168 1.02 -18.32 -10.99
C GLY A 168 0.19 -17.79 -12.15
N GLY A 169 -0.26 -16.54 -12.03
CA GLY A 169 -1.07 -15.88 -13.04
C GLY A 169 -1.97 -14.82 -12.42
N SER A 170 -3.20 -14.69 -12.92
CA SER A 170 -4.22 -13.86 -12.26
C SER A 170 -4.60 -14.39 -10.87
N PHE A 171 -4.41 -15.70 -10.66
CA PHE A 171 -4.58 -16.37 -9.38
C PHE A 171 -3.29 -17.13 -9.07
N ALA A 172 -2.78 -17.02 -7.85
CA ALA A 172 -1.72 -17.88 -7.35
C ALA A 172 -2.34 -19.21 -6.88
N VAL A 173 -2.36 -20.22 -7.75
CA VAL A 173 -2.99 -21.52 -7.46
C VAL A 173 -1.95 -22.50 -6.95
N PHE A 174 -2.25 -23.21 -5.86
CA PHE A 174 -1.36 -24.22 -5.31
C PHE A 174 -2.12 -25.29 -4.53
N SER A 175 -1.50 -26.46 -4.39
CA SER A 175 -2.06 -27.57 -3.64
C SER A 175 -1.64 -27.59 -2.16
N ARG A 176 -2.30 -28.44 -1.37
CA ARG A 176 -1.93 -28.77 0.03
C ARG A 176 -0.78 -29.80 0.12
N ALA A 177 0.13 -29.82 -0.84
CA ALA A 177 1.31 -30.67 -0.73
C ALA A 177 2.15 -30.30 0.51
N GLU A 178 3.04 -31.17 0.97
CA GLU A 178 3.90 -30.89 2.13
C GLU A 178 4.73 -29.60 1.97
N SER A 179 4.97 -29.18 0.73
CA SER A 179 5.65 -27.92 0.39
C SER A 179 4.70 -26.78 0.00
N SER A 180 3.41 -26.84 0.36
CA SER A 180 2.36 -25.88 -0.02
C SER A 180 2.75 -24.44 0.27
N THR A 181 3.24 -24.16 1.48
CA THR A 181 3.70 -22.84 1.89
C THR A 181 4.83 -22.32 1.01
N GLU A 182 5.79 -23.18 0.67
CA GLU A 182 6.92 -22.83 -0.19
C GLU A 182 6.47 -22.53 -1.64
N ILE A 183 5.48 -23.28 -2.13
CA ILE A 183 4.86 -23.03 -3.44
C ILE A 183 4.11 -21.70 -3.40
N ALA A 184 3.25 -21.47 -2.40
CA ALA A 184 2.49 -20.22 -2.28
C ALA A 184 3.41 -19.00 -2.26
N ILE A 185 4.52 -19.06 -1.50
CA ILE A 185 5.51 -17.98 -1.45
C ILE A 185 6.23 -17.81 -2.81
N HIS A 186 6.45 -18.87 -3.57
CA HIS A 186 6.96 -18.77 -4.93
C HIS A 186 5.94 -18.10 -5.88
N GLU A 187 4.68 -18.53 -5.85
CA GLU A 187 3.64 -18.07 -6.78
C GLU A 187 3.20 -16.61 -6.56
N ILE A 188 3.28 -16.09 -5.32
CA ILE A 188 3.10 -14.65 -5.08
C ILE A 188 4.23 -13.81 -5.71
N GLY A 189 5.42 -14.39 -5.87
CA GLY A 189 6.51 -13.76 -6.63
C GLY A 189 6.10 -13.44 -8.06
N HIS A 190 5.35 -14.34 -8.71
CA HIS A 190 4.78 -14.07 -10.03
C HIS A 190 3.56 -13.15 -9.96
N SER A 191 2.59 -13.50 -9.12
CA SER A 191 1.23 -12.95 -9.20
C SER A 191 1.12 -11.53 -8.62
N PHE A 192 2.00 -11.18 -7.67
CA PHE A 192 2.05 -9.83 -7.08
C PHE A 192 3.25 -9.04 -7.57
N VAL A 193 4.45 -9.63 -7.51
CA VAL A 193 5.71 -8.91 -7.74
C VAL A 193 6.12 -8.92 -9.22
N GLY A 194 5.53 -9.80 -10.04
CA GLY A 194 5.85 -9.92 -11.45
C GLY A 194 7.24 -10.48 -11.72
N LEU A 195 7.79 -11.31 -10.82
CA LEU A 195 9.09 -11.97 -11.00
C LEU A 195 8.98 -13.07 -12.05
N SER A 196 10.09 -13.37 -12.72
CA SER A 196 10.24 -14.55 -13.59
C SER A 196 10.75 -15.74 -12.79
N ASP A 197 10.52 -16.96 -13.31
CA ASP A 197 11.19 -18.16 -12.80
C ASP A 197 12.71 -18.04 -12.99
N GLU A 198 13.47 -18.42 -11.96
CA GLU A 198 14.93 -18.49 -12.01
C GLU A 198 15.45 -19.91 -12.33
N TYR A 199 14.56 -20.87 -12.56
CA TYR A 199 14.84 -22.10 -13.30
C TYR A 199 14.37 -21.96 -14.75
N TRP A 200 14.95 -22.73 -15.68
CA TRP A 200 14.56 -22.62 -17.08
C TRP A 200 13.19 -23.27 -17.33
N ALA A 201 12.14 -22.44 -17.45
CA ALA A 201 10.76 -22.88 -17.72
C ALA A 201 10.44 -23.04 -19.23
N GLY A 202 11.31 -22.54 -20.12
CA GLY A 202 11.14 -22.61 -21.58
C GLY A 202 11.06 -21.24 -22.25
N PHE A 203 11.24 -21.20 -23.58
CA PHE A 203 11.32 -19.95 -24.34
C PHE A 203 10.04 -19.11 -24.29
N GLN A 204 8.88 -19.74 -24.14
CA GLN A 204 7.60 -19.06 -24.06
C GLN A 204 7.43 -18.23 -22.77
N TYR A 205 8.24 -18.50 -21.75
CA TYR A 205 8.22 -17.79 -20.47
C TYR A 205 9.45 -16.88 -20.29
N ALA A 206 10.38 -16.88 -21.25
CA ALA A 206 11.57 -16.05 -21.19
C ALA A 206 11.26 -14.63 -21.64
N ASN A 207 11.50 -13.65 -20.77
CA ASN A 207 11.29 -12.23 -21.08
C ASN A 207 12.23 -11.34 -20.24
N GLU A 208 12.52 -10.15 -20.76
CA GLU A 208 13.25 -9.11 -20.06
C GLU A 208 12.45 -8.62 -18.85
N ASN A 209 12.92 -8.95 -17.66
CA ASN A 209 12.22 -8.73 -16.40
C ASN A 209 13.20 -8.46 -15.24
N THR A 210 12.69 -8.10 -14.06
CA THR A 210 13.52 -7.69 -12.91
C THR A 210 14.59 -8.71 -12.53
N ASN A 211 14.29 -10.01 -12.60
CA ASN A 211 15.20 -11.10 -12.27
C ASN A 211 15.54 -12.03 -13.46
N MET A 212 15.30 -11.58 -14.70
CA MET A 212 15.65 -12.33 -15.91
C MET A 212 16.04 -11.38 -17.05
N THR A 213 17.18 -11.59 -17.70
CA THR A 213 17.64 -10.71 -18.79
C THR A 213 18.62 -11.40 -19.74
N GLN A 214 18.74 -10.92 -20.96
CA GLN A 214 19.81 -11.26 -21.90
C GLN A 214 21.03 -10.34 -21.75
N GLU A 215 20.92 -9.25 -21.00
CA GLU A 215 22.05 -8.34 -20.72
C GLU A 215 23.15 -9.05 -19.91
N THR A 216 24.40 -8.82 -20.31
CA THR A 216 25.60 -9.43 -19.71
C THR A 216 26.61 -8.41 -19.21
N ASP A 217 26.43 -7.13 -19.51
CA ASP A 217 27.26 -6.04 -19.02
C ASP A 217 26.86 -5.70 -17.57
N PRO A 218 27.77 -5.90 -16.59
CA PRO A 218 27.49 -5.66 -15.18
C PRO A 218 27.22 -4.19 -14.83
N SER A 219 27.51 -3.24 -15.75
CA SER A 219 27.27 -1.80 -15.55
C SER A 219 25.92 -1.31 -16.04
N VAL A 220 25.14 -2.16 -16.72
CA VAL A 220 23.81 -1.79 -17.23
C VAL A 220 22.76 -2.88 -17.06
N VAL A 221 23.14 -4.04 -16.50
CA VAL A 221 22.19 -5.09 -16.12
C VAL A 221 21.15 -4.53 -15.14
N ARG A 222 19.92 -5.03 -15.22
CA ARG A 222 18.76 -4.52 -14.46
C ARG A 222 18.98 -4.45 -12.94
N TRP A 223 19.85 -5.28 -12.40
CA TRP A 223 20.23 -5.33 -10.99
C TRP A 223 21.66 -4.83 -10.72
N GLU A 224 22.16 -3.89 -11.55
CA GLU A 224 23.51 -3.34 -11.42
C GLU A 224 23.85 -2.86 -9.99
N SER A 225 22.89 -2.27 -9.28
CA SER A 225 23.03 -1.76 -7.90
C SER A 225 23.36 -2.85 -6.88
N TRP A 226 23.07 -4.11 -7.19
CA TRP A 226 23.35 -5.27 -6.34
C TRP A 226 24.58 -6.07 -6.76
N MET A 227 25.21 -5.73 -7.90
CA MET A 227 26.30 -6.53 -8.45
C MET A 227 27.44 -6.77 -7.46
N ASN A 228 27.84 -8.03 -7.32
CA ASN A 228 28.91 -8.52 -6.45
C ASN A 228 28.63 -8.44 -4.93
N GLU A 229 27.38 -8.20 -4.53
CA GLU A 229 26.96 -8.24 -3.14
C GLU A 229 25.90 -9.31 -2.90
N ASN A 230 25.90 -9.91 -1.70
CA ASN A 230 24.96 -10.98 -1.33
C ASN A 230 24.89 -12.15 -2.34
N GLY A 231 25.97 -12.40 -3.09
CA GLY A 231 26.03 -13.44 -4.11
C GLY A 231 25.33 -13.07 -5.43
N VAL A 232 24.91 -11.82 -5.62
CA VAL A 232 24.29 -11.35 -6.87
C VAL A 232 25.33 -11.24 -7.98
N GLY A 233 25.00 -11.80 -9.13
CA GLY A 233 25.83 -11.82 -10.33
C GLY A 233 24.97 -11.98 -11.59
N ILE A 234 25.59 -12.40 -12.69
CA ILE A 234 24.91 -12.65 -13.97
C ILE A 234 25.09 -14.13 -14.28
N TYR A 235 24.12 -14.95 -13.88
CA TYR A 235 24.22 -16.40 -13.97
C TYR A 235 23.39 -16.94 -15.14
N PRO A 236 23.98 -17.64 -16.12
CA PRO A 236 23.22 -18.17 -17.24
C PRO A 236 22.25 -19.28 -16.80
N TYR A 237 21.11 -19.39 -17.47
CA TYR A 237 20.22 -20.54 -17.33
C TYR A 237 20.82 -21.80 -17.96
N GLU A 238 20.26 -22.95 -17.59
CA GLU A 238 20.61 -24.23 -18.20
C GLU A 238 20.18 -24.24 -19.69
N SER A 239 20.91 -25.00 -20.52
CA SER A 239 20.53 -25.20 -21.93
C SER A 239 19.11 -25.78 -22.04
N PRO A 240 18.24 -25.26 -22.94
CA PRO A 240 18.53 -24.36 -24.06
C PRO A 240 18.48 -22.85 -23.75
N GLY A 241 18.34 -22.44 -22.48
CA GLY A 241 18.17 -21.05 -22.07
C GLY A 241 19.44 -20.26 -21.79
N SER A 242 20.62 -20.74 -22.19
CA SER A 242 21.92 -20.17 -21.76
C SER A 242 22.17 -18.71 -22.18
N ASP A 243 21.39 -18.16 -23.10
CA ASP A 243 21.45 -16.74 -23.50
C ASP A 243 20.69 -15.82 -22.54
N TRP A 244 19.91 -16.38 -21.63
CA TRP A 244 19.24 -15.68 -20.54
C TRP A 244 20.03 -15.83 -19.25
N HIS A 245 19.86 -14.87 -18.34
CA HIS A 245 20.58 -14.79 -17.08
C HIS A 245 19.66 -14.40 -15.92
N ARG A 246 19.99 -14.91 -14.73
CA ARG A 246 19.33 -14.60 -13.45
C ARG A 246 20.30 -13.94 -12.48
N PRO A 247 19.80 -13.19 -11.48
CA PRO A 247 20.64 -12.47 -10.54
C PRO A 247 21.34 -13.38 -9.53
N HIS A 248 20.81 -14.57 -9.22
CA HIS A 248 21.33 -15.39 -8.14
C HIS A 248 21.28 -16.90 -8.43
N GLN A 249 22.13 -17.68 -7.77
CA GLN A 249 22.10 -19.16 -7.92
C GLN A 249 21.18 -19.85 -6.91
N ASN A 250 20.80 -19.17 -5.83
CA ASN A 250 20.03 -19.72 -4.71
C ASN A 250 18.89 -18.75 -4.34
N CYS A 251 17.74 -18.88 -4.99
CA CYS A 251 16.60 -17.97 -4.85
C CYS A 251 15.30 -18.77 -4.73
N LYS A 252 14.31 -18.24 -4.00
CA LYS A 252 12.94 -18.76 -3.95
C LYS A 252 12.33 -18.94 -5.34
N MET A 253 12.66 -18.05 -6.29
CA MET A 253 12.20 -18.16 -7.68
C MET A 253 12.88 -19.29 -8.47
N ARG A 254 13.89 -19.97 -7.90
CA ARG A 254 14.59 -21.10 -8.53
C ARG A 254 14.29 -22.43 -7.86
N TYR A 255 14.24 -22.43 -6.53
CA TYR A 255 14.08 -23.62 -5.70
C TYR A 255 13.16 -23.32 -4.52
N LEU A 256 12.46 -24.35 -4.05
CA LEU A 256 11.80 -24.33 -2.74
C LEU A 256 12.86 -24.46 -1.63
N GLY A 257 12.66 -23.74 -0.53
CA GLY A 257 13.53 -23.66 0.64
C GLY A 257 14.35 -22.36 0.76
N PRO A 258 15.13 -21.95 -0.26
CA PRO A 258 15.89 -20.70 -0.22
C PRO A 258 15.02 -19.45 -0.03
N PRO A 259 15.56 -18.35 0.52
CA PRO A 259 14.89 -17.06 0.55
C PRO A 259 14.86 -16.43 -0.85
N PHE A 260 14.10 -15.34 -1.00
CA PHE A 260 14.25 -14.46 -2.16
C PHE A 260 15.67 -13.88 -2.20
N CYS A 261 16.26 -13.81 -3.41
CA CYS A 261 17.52 -13.11 -3.59
C CYS A 261 17.31 -11.59 -3.44
N SER A 262 18.39 -10.82 -3.20
CA SER A 262 18.27 -9.38 -2.94
C SER A 262 17.54 -8.61 -4.04
N VAL A 263 17.67 -9.02 -5.31
CA VAL A 263 16.96 -8.42 -6.44
C VAL A 263 15.45 -8.67 -6.38
N CYS A 264 15.04 -9.89 -6.05
CA CYS A 264 13.63 -10.23 -5.87
C CYS A 264 13.05 -9.54 -4.62
N SER A 265 13.80 -9.50 -3.52
CA SER A 265 13.39 -8.82 -2.29
C SER A 265 13.21 -7.31 -2.51
N GLU A 266 14.14 -6.66 -3.20
CA GLU A 266 14.02 -5.24 -3.56
C GLU A 266 12.74 -4.99 -4.34
N ASN A 267 12.49 -5.77 -5.41
CA ASN A 267 11.30 -5.56 -6.22
C ASN A 267 10.00 -5.83 -5.44
N THR A 268 10.03 -6.76 -4.49
CA THR A 268 8.88 -7.03 -3.62
C THR A 268 8.56 -5.82 -2.74
N VAL A 269 9.56 -5.23 -2.08
CA VAL A 269 9.39 -4.00 -1.28
C VAL A 269 8.85 -2.86 -2.14
N LYS A 270 9.42 -2.70 -3.34
CA LYS A 270 8.96 -1.68 -4.29
C LYS A 270 7.50 -1.88 -4.71
N THR A 271 7.11 -3.14 -4.93
CA THR A 271 5.73 -3.49 -5.30
C THR A 271 4.75 -3.16 -4.17
N ILE A 272 5.11 -3.48 -2.92
CA ILE A 272 4.32 -3.11 -1.73
C ILE A 272 4.06 -1.60 -1.72
N TYR A 273 5.11 -0.78 -1.81
CA TYR A 273 4.96 0.68 -1.78
C TYR A 273 4.37 1.30 -3.06
N SER A 274 4.34 0.56 -4.17
CA SER A 274 3.56 0.97 -5.35
C SER A 274 2.06 0.68 -5.20
N THR A 275 1.69 -0.19 -4.26
CA THR A 275 0.29 -0.59 -4.00
C THR A 275 -0.32 0.22 -2.87
N VAL A 276 0.43 0.51 -1.82
CA VAL A 276 -0.05 1.24 -0.63
C VAL A 276 0.81 2.45 -0.27
N ASN A 277 0.17 3.47 0.31
CA ASN A 277 0.86 4.64 0.87
C ASN A 277 1.46 4.30 2.24
N MET A 278 2.61 4.90 2.58
CA MET A 278 3.22 4.74 3.91
C MET A 278 2.45 5.44 5.02
N ILE A 279 1.66 6.47 4.68
CA ILE A 279 0.89 7.26 5.63
C ILE A 279 -0.57 6.83 5.51
N GLU A 280 -1.10 6.17 6.54
CA GLU A 280 -2.49 5.71 6.56
C GLU A 280 -3.47 6.76 7.11
N GLY A 281 -2.95 7.78 7.78
CA GLY A 281 -3.74 8.87 8.32
C GLY A 281 -2.91 10.11 8.57
N TYR A 282 -3.54 11.28 8.47
CA TYR A 282 -2.93 12.57 8.82
C TYR A 282 -3.99 13.56 9.29
N TYR A 283 -3.55 14.57 10.04
CA TYR A 283 -4.38 15.66 10.54
C TYR A 283 -3.58 16.97 10.52
N PRO A 284 -4.20 18.12 10.21
CA PRO A 284 -5.59 18.29 9.75
C PRO A 284 -5.83 17.73 8.34
N PRO A 285 -7.07 17.35 7.99
CA PRO A 285 -7.38 16.82 6.65
C PRO A 285 -7.43 17.91 5.56
N ASN A 286 -7.58 19.18 5.94
CA ASN A 286 -7.51 20.31 5.01
C ASN A 286 -6.05 20.72 4.84
N ASN A 287 -5.63 20.99 3.60
CA ASN A 287 -4.26 21.34 3.30
C ASN A 287 -3.99 22.85 3.35
N ASN A 288 -5.01 23.70 3.54
CA ASN A 288 -4.83 25.14 3.76
C ASN A 288 -5.37 25.51 5.13
N ILE A 289 -4.48 25.95 6.02
CA ILE A 289 -4.81 26.25 7.42
C ILE A 289 -4.58 27.74 7.68
N PHE A 290 -5.58 28.39 8.26
CA PHE A 290 -5.45 29.73 8.81
C PHE A 290 -5.22 29.61 10.32
N ILE A 291 -4.23 30.33 10.85
CA ILE A 291 -3.85 30.30 12.27
C ILE A 291 -3.86 31.73 12.79
N GLU A 292 -4.64 31.97 13.84
CA GLU A 292 -4.69 33.26 14.54
C GLU A 292 -3.30 33.59 15.13
N ALA A 293 -3.03 34.88 15.36
CA ALA A 293 -1.68 35.35 15.75
C ALA A 293 -1.17 34.75 17.07
N ASP A 294 -2.06 34.36 17.98
CA ASP A 294 -1.79 33.65 19.24
C ASP A 294 -2.26 32.18 19.23
N GLY A 295 -2.63 31.70 18.04
CA GLY A 295 -3.14 30.36 17.83
C GLY A 295 -2.07 29.28 17.94
N VAL A 296 -2.49 28.10 18.37
CA VAL A 296 -1.69 26.88 18.32
C VAL A 296 -2.41 25.88 17.41
N GLU A 297 -1.70 25.37 16.41
CA GLU A 297 -2.23 24.36 15.50
C GLU A 297 -1.48 23.03 15.66
N PHE A 298 -2.23 21.93 15.58
CA PHE A 298 -1.69 20.59 15.79
C PHE A 298 -1.71 19.78 14.49
N PHE A 299 -0.57 19.20 14.15
CA PHE A 299 -0.39 18.33 13.00
C PHE A 299 0.04 16.94 13.44
N SER A 300 -0.46 15.92 12.76
CA SER A 300 -0.01 14.54 12.99
C SER A 300 -0.08 13.67 11.74
N VAL A 301 0.73 12.62 11.74
CA VAL A 301 0.70 11.54 10.75
C VAL A 301 0.67 10.19 11.46
N THR A 302 0.10 9.19 10.80
CA THR A 302 0.14 7.79 11.21
C THR A 302 0.85 6.99 10.12
N PRO A 303 2.17 6.76 10.28
CA PRO A 303 2.92 5.89 9.38
C PRO A 303 2.61 4.41 9.63
N ILE A 304 2.58 3.61 8.56
CA ILE A 304 2.56 2.14 8.65
C ILE A 304 3.99 1.67 8.95
N LEU A 305 4.21 1.11 10.12
CA LEU A 305 5.55 0.70 10.57
C LEU A 305 5.96 -0.67 10.02
N ASN A 306 7.24 -0.83 9.70
CA ASN A 306 7.87 -2.12 9.40
C ASN A 306 8.42 -2.81 10.66
N SER A 307 8.81 -4.09 10.54
CA SER A 307 9.35 -4.92 11.62
C SER A 307 10.62 -5.67 11.18
N PRO A 308 11.84 -5.24 11.55
CA PRO A 308 12.15 -4.14 12.47
C PRO A 308 11.86 -2.76 11.85
N ASN A 309 11.73 -1.75 12.73
CA ASN A 309 11.33 -0.41 12.31
C ASN A 309 12.50 0.37 11.67
N TYR A 310 12.37 0.68 10.38
CA TYR A 310 13.22 1.56 9.59
C TYR A 310 12.48 2.81 9.09
N ILE A 311 11.21 3.02 9.50
CA ILE A 311 10.44 4.20 9.15
C ILE A 311 10.91 5.40 9.97
N SER A 312 11.18 6.50 9.29
CA SER A 312 11.48 7.81 9.86
C SER A 312 10.40 8.82 9.52
N THR A 313 10.24 9.84 10.35
CA THR A 313 9.34 10.98 10.11
C THR A 313 10.11 12.27 10.33
N GLY A 314 9.97 13.24 9.41
CA GLY A 314 10.56 14.57 9.52
C GLY A 314 9.55 15.65 9.12
N TRP A 315 9.37 16.64 9.97
CA TRP A 315 8.55 17.82 9.74
C TRP A 315 9.42 19.00 9.34
N TYR A 316 9.06 19.68 8.27
CA TYR A 316 9.80 20.78 7.67
C TYR A 316 8.89 21.99 7.50
N LEU A 317 9.28 23.13 8.06
CA LEU A 317 8.62 24.42 7.84
C LEU A 317 9.50 25.26 6.92
N ASP A 318 9.00 25.61 5.73
CA ASP A 318 9.74 26.29 4.66
C ASP A 318 11.09 25.62 4.31
N GLY A 319 11.16 24.30 4.49
CA GLY A 319 12.35 23.49 4.22
C GLY A 319 13.27 23.25 5.42
N GLU A 320 13.05 23.93 6.55
CA GLU A 320 13.83 23.74 7.78
C GLU A 320 13.21 22.67 8.68
N LEU A 321 14.02 21.72 9.17
CA LEU A 321 13.55 20.63 10.02
C LEU A 321 13.13 21.15 11.40
N VAL A 322 11.86 20.96 11.76
CA VAL A 322 11.26 21.45 13.03
C VAL A 322 10.89 20.34 14.01
N SER A 323 10.63 19.11 13.54
CA SER A 323 10.30 17.95 14.39
C SER A 323 10.63 16.63 13.69
N GLN A 324 10.83 15.57 14.47
CA GLN A 324 10.96 14.18 13.99
C GLN A 324 9.97 13.22 14.66
N ASN A 325 9.01 13.75 15.41
CA ASN A 325 7.97 12.95 16.05
C ASN A 325 6.84 12.64 15.06
N SER A 326 5.90 11.77 15.44
CA SER A 326 4.67 11.51 14.66
C SER A 326 3.70 12.70 14.65
N SER A 327 3.97 13.73 15.44
CA SER A 327 3.18 14.96 15.52
C SER A 327 4.07 16.19 15.64
N PHE A 328 3.49 17.32 15.28
CA PHE A 328 4.11 18.64 15.36
C PHE A 328 3.05 19.65 15.81
N GLU A 329 3.41 20.46 16.79
CA GLU A 329 2.59 21.56 17.30
C GLU A 329 3.25 22.86 16.85
N LEU A 330 2.49 23.72 16.16
CA LEU A 330 2.93 25.03 15.73
C LEU A 330 2.29 26.08 16.62
N ASP A 331 3.12 26.82 17.35
CA ASP A 331 2.74 28.00 18.12
C ASP A 331 2.99 29.25 17.25
N ALA A 332 1.92 29.92 16.82
CA ALA A 332 2.00 31.06 15.91
C ALA A 332 2.78 32.25 16.50
N THR A 333 2.84 32.38 17.83
CA THR A 333 3.54 33.50 18.50
C THR A 333 5.05 33.49 18.26
N MET A 334 5.59 32.36 17.80
CA MET A 334 7.00 32.17 17.48
C MET A 334 7.35 32.61 16.04
N TYR A 335 6.35 33.00 15.24
CA TYR A 335 6.50 33.33 13.83
C TYR A 335 5.91 34.72 13.52
N THR A 336 6.35 35.31 12.42
CA THR A 336 5.72 36.54 11.90
C THR A 336 4.47 36.19 11.11
N GLY A 337 3.51 37.11 11.02
CA GLY A 337 2.37 36.93 10.10
C GLY A 337 2.82 36.73 8.65
N GLY A 338 2.09 35.88 7.93
CA GLY A 338 2.40 35.57 6.54
C GLY A 338 2.07 34.13 6.13
N GLN A 339 2.63 33.75 4.98
CA GLN A 339 2.41 32.45 4.36
C GLN A 339 3.61 31.54 4.61
N TYR A 340 3.34 30.30 5.04
CA TYR A 340 4.34 29.27 5.30
C TYR A 340 3.93 27.95 4.63
N GLN A 341 4.91 27.09 4.38
CA GLN A 341 4.69 25.73 3.91
C GLN A 341 5.17 24.74 4.96
N LEU A 342 4.25 23.97 5.54
CA LEU A 342 4.57 22.83 6.37
C LEU A 342 4.54 21.55 5.54
N LYS A 343 5.59 20.75 5.64
CA LYS A 343 5.68 19.44 5.01
C LYS A 343 6.08 18.39 6.03
N VAL A 344 5.41 17.25 6.03
CA VAL A 344 5.89 16.04 6.70
C VAL A 344 6.37 15.06 5.64
N LEU A 345 7.54 14.48 5.87
CA LEU A 345 8.16 13.46 5.04
C LEU A 345 8.33 12.20 5.88
N VAL A 346 7.78 11.09 5.39
CA VAL A 346 7.94 9.75 5.95
C VAL A 346 8.78 8.95 4.96
N GLU A 347 9.86 8.32 5.44
CA GLU A 347 10.80 7.57 4.60
C GLU A 347 11.10 6.21 5.21
N ASP A 348 11.21 5.18 4.38
CA ASP A 348 11.74 3.87 4.78
C ASP A 348 13.23 3.78 4.45
N PHE A 349 14.06 3.55 5.48
CA PHE A 349 15.50 3.37 5.36
C PHE A 349 15.93 1.89 5.28
N THR A 350 15.03 1.00 4.87
CA THR A 350 15.33 -0.42 4.69
C THR A 350 16.54 -0.67 3.79
N ASP A 351 17.45 -1.53 4.24
CA ASP A 351 18.59 -1.99 3.41
C ASP A 351 18.17 -2.98 2.31
N LEU A 352 16.87 -3.33 2.23
CA LEU A 352 16.32 -4.22 1.21
C LEU A 352 16.15 -3.54 -0.16
N VAL A 353 16.24 -2.21 -0.23
CA VAL A 353 16.17 -1.45 -1.48
C VAL A 353 17.40 -0.57 -1.63
N ARG A 354 18.16 -0.77 -2.70
CA ARG A 354 19.35 0.05 -3.02
C ARG A 354 19.05 1.15 -4.01
N ASN A 355 18.21 0.87 -4.99
CA ASN A 355 17.93 1.80 -6.06
C ASN A 355 16.47 2.25 -6.00
N ASP A 356 16.22 3.40 -5.38
CA ASP A 356 14.90 4.03 -5.35
C ASP A 356 14.83 5.26 -6.27
N SER A 357 15.12 5.06 -7.56
CA SER A 357 15.06 6.14 -8.55
C SER A 357 13.68 6.78 -8.72
N SER A 358 12.62 6.09 -8.28
CA SER A 358 11.23 6.55 -8.36
C SER A 358 10.73 7.21 -7.06
N ASN A 359 11.57 7.31 -6.03
CA ASN A 359 11.21 7.82 -4.70
C ASN A 359 9.99 7.14 -4.07
N ILE A 360 9.82 5.84 -4.31
CA ILE A 360 8.69 5.07 -3.78
C ILE A 360 8.90 4.65 -2.33
N LEU A 361 10.11 4.81 -1.77
CA LEU A 361 10.38 4.63 -0.34
C LEU A 361 10.11 5.92 0.47
N LYS A 362 9.27 6.83 -0.08
CA LYS A 362 8.92 8.10 0.55
C LYS A 362 7.43 8.38 0.41
N SER A 363 6.85 9.02 1.42
CA SER A 363 5.52 9.60 1.36
C SER A 363 5.55 10.97 2.04
N GLU A 364 4.85 11.94 1.48
CA GLU A 364 4.78 13.28 2.05
C GLU A 364 3.36 13.83 2.07
N ILE A 365 3.08 14.64 3.10
CA ILE A 365 1.88 15.48 3.17
C ILE A 365 2.34 16.93 3.31
N GLN A 366 1.64 17.84 2.65
CA GLN A 366 1.96 19.26 2.65
C GLN A 366 0.73 20.09 3.02
N TRP A 367 0.95 21.08 3.89
CA TRP A 367 -0.01 22.11 4.26
C TRP A 367 0.54 23.49 3.91
N GLY A 368 -0.29 24.33 3.29
CA GLY A 368 -0.11 25.77 3.24
C GLY A 368 -0.69 26.39 4.50
N LEU A 369 0.09 27.22 5.17
CA LEU A 369 -0.32 27.91 6.40
C LEU A 369 -0.39 29.41 6.14
N GLU A 370 -1.46 30.04 6.61
CA GLU A 370 -1.60 31.49 6.70
C GLU A 370 -1.66 31.86 8.18
N ILE A 371 -0.58 32.45 8.69
CA ILE A 371 -0.52 32.98 10.05
C ILE A 371 -0.97 34.44 10.00
N GLU A 372 -1.92 34.80 10.84
CA GLU A 372 -2.43 36.16 10.95
C GLU A 372 -1.32 37.15 11.35
N ASP A 373 -1.35 38.34 10.74
CA ASP A 373 -0.47 39.43 11.14
C ASP A 373 -0.76 39.87 12.57
N ILE A 374 0.27 39.91 13.41
CA ILE A 374 0.16 40.50 14.75
C ILE A 374 -0.21 41.98 14.62
N LEU A 375 -1.37 42.35 15.16
CA LEU A 375 -1.74 43.76 15.35
C LEU A 375 -0.91 44.32 16.50
N VAL A 376 0.21 44.97 16.19
CA VAL A 376 1.08 45.57 17.19
C VAL A 376 0.30 46.56 18.07
N GLY A 377 0.36 46.35 19.39
CA GLY A 377 -0.40 47.07 20.42
C GLY A 377 -1.65 46.34 20.94
N ASP A 378 -2.08 45.27 20.28
CA ASP A 378 -3.17 44.39 20.71
C ASP A 378 -2.57 43.15 21.39
N ILE A 379 -2.43 43.22 22.72
CA ILE A 379 -1.63 42.25 23.48
C ILE A 379 -2.46 41.04 23.89
N ASN A 380 -3.78 41.18 23.93
CA ASN A 380 -4.70 40.08 24.17
C ASN A 380 -5.27 39.45 22.88
N PHE A 381 -4.86 39.95 21.70
CA PHE A 381 -5.28 39.49 20.37
C PHE A 381 -6.81 39.53 20.15
N ASP A 382 -7.52 40.47 20.78
CA ASP A 382 -8.97 40.63 20.64
C ASP A 382 -9.39 41.46 19.40
N GLY A 383 -8.40 41.91 18.62
CA GLY A 383 -8.54 42.76 17.44
C GLY A 383 -8.68 44.25 17.77
N VAL A 384 -8.61 44.65 19.05
CA VAL A 384 -8.90 46.02 19.51
C VAL A 384 -7.89 46.51 20.54
N ILE A 385 -7.01 47.43 20.11
CA ILE A 385 -6.09 48.14 21.01
C ILE A 385 -6.86 49.04 21.99
N ASN A 386 -6.89 48.66 23.26
CA ASN A 386 -7.63 49.31 24.33
C ASN A 386 -6.87 49.32 25.67
N ILE A 387 -7.56 49.72 26.75
CA ILE A 387 -6.91 49.85 28.07
C ILE A 387 -6.45 48.50 28.65
N LEU A 388 -7.07 47.40 28.25
CA LEU A 388 -6.67 46.06 28.65
C LEU A 388 -5.26 45.73 28.13
N ASP A 389 -4.93 46.15 26.91
CA ASP A 389 -3.59 45.94 26.34
C ASP A 389 -2.54 46.74 27.09
N VAL A 390 -2.84 47.98 27.51
CA VAL A 390 -1.94 48.76 28.38
C VAL A 390 -1.66 48.01 29.69
N VAL A 391 -2.69 47.40 30.30
CA VAL A 391 -2.53 46.63 31.54
C VAL A 391 -1.66 45.39 31.30
N LEU A 392 -1.84 44.71 30.18
CA LEU A 392 -1.04 43.54 29.81
C LEU A 392 0.40 43.92 29.49
N ALA A 393 0.64 45.01 28.76
CA ALA A 393 1.98 45.56 28.50
C ALA A 393 2.74 45.80 29.80
N VAL A 394 2.06 46.43 30.78
CA VAL A 394 2.64 46.64 32.12
C VAL A 394 2.99 45.30 32.79
N SER A 395 2.11 44.28 32.70
CA SER A 395 2.42 42.95 33.24
C SER A 395 3.63 42.34 32.55
N THR A 396 3.70 42.38 31.23
CA THR A 396 4.82 41.86 30.42
C THR A 396 6.15 42.48 30.85
N VAL A 397 6.20 43.80 31.07
CA VAL A 397 7.38 44.50 31.59
C VAL A 397 7.72 44.06 33.01
N LEU A 398 6.72 43.95 33.89
CA LEU A 398 6.93 43.57 35.30
C LEU A 398 7.41 42.12 35.45
N ASP A 399 6.93 41.22 34.60
CA ASP A 399 7.27 39.80 34.59
C ASP A 399 8.54 39.52 33.77
N ASN A 400 9.13 40.56 33.14
CA ASN A 400 10.30 40.49 32.27
C ASN A 400 10.12 39.41 31.17
N GLN A 401 8.91 39.35 30.61
CA GLN A 401 8.56 38.53 29.47
C GLN A 401 8.69 39.35 28.18
N TYR A 402 8.89 38.69 27.05
CA TYR A 402 8.79 39.32 25.75
C TYR A 402 7.43 38.99 25.14
N ASN A 403 6.75 39.98 24.57
CA ASN A 403 5.57 39.76 23.75
C ASN A 403 5.71 40.63 22.49
N PRO A 404 5.72 40.03 21.28
CA PRO A 404 5.90 40.78 20.03
C PRO A 404 4.79 41.80 19.76
N ALA A 405 3.56 41.57 20.22
CA ALA A 405 2.48 42.55 20.13
C ALA A 405 2.69 43.74 21.08
N ALA A 406 3.51 43.59 22.12
CA ALA A 406 3.82 44.65 23.08
C ALA A 406 5.08 45.46 22.72
N ASP A 407 5.88 45.05 21.73
CA ASP A 407 7.10 45.73 21.26
C ASP A 407 6.76 46.66 20.08
N LEU A 408 6.32 47.88 20.40
CA LEU A 408 5.77 48.82 19.41
C LEU A 408 6.85 49.50 18.58
N ASN A 409 8.07 49.58 19.11
CA ASN A 409 9.19 50.21 18.44
C ASN A 409 10.10 49.20 17.71
N SER A 410 9.85 47.90 17.89
CA SER A 410 10.56 46.77 17.28
C SER A 410 12.06 46.75 17.60
N ASP A 411 12.45 47.18 18.82
CA ASP A 411 13.84 47.15 19.30
C ASP A 411 14.20 45.83 20.00
N GLY A 412 13.23 44.91 20.14
CA GLY A 412 13.40 43.60 20.76
C GLY A 412 13.29 43.63 22.29
N VAL A 413 12.86 44.75 22.88
CA VAL A 413 12.63 44.92 24.31
C VAL A 413 11.25 45.50 24.53
N VAL A 414 10.47 44.92 25.45
CA VAL A 414 9.22 45.55 25.92
C VAL A 414 9.54 46.37 27.15
N ASP A 415 9.40 47.69 27.06
CA ASP A 415 9.64 48.61 28.19
C ASP A 415 8.60 49.73 28.32
N VAL A 416 8.91 50.75 29.11
CA VAL A 416 8.01 51.89 29.35
C VAL A 416 7.71 52.70 28.09
N ILE A 417 8.59 52.68 27.10
CA ILE A 417 8.44 53.36 25.81
C ILE A 417 7.27 52.73 25.05
N ASP A 418 7.19 51.40 25.00
CA ASP A 418 6.11 50.71 24.32
C ASP A 418 4.77 50.93 25.01
N ILE A 419 4.74 50.89 26.34
CA ILE A 419 3.53 51.21 27.13
C ILE A 419 3.03 52.61 26.79
N VAL A 420 3.92 53.61 26.71
CA VAL A 420 3.55 54.99 26.35
C VAL A 420 3.01 55.06 24.92
N GLN A 421 3.57 54.28 23.99
CA GLN A 421 3.09 54.22 22.61
C GLN A 421 1.68 53.60 22.53
N ILE A 422 1.40 52.50 23.25
CA ILE A 422 0.05 51.90 23.30
C ILE A 422 -0.95 52.89 23.90
N VAL A 423 -0.59 53.55 25.02
CA VAL A 423 -1.44 54.57 25.64
C VAL A 423 -1.77 55.70 24.65
N ASN A 424 -0.80 56.15 23.86
CA ASN A 424 -1.03 57.17 22.83
C ASN A 424 -2.01 56.68 21.74
N ILE A 425 -1.94 55.40 21.33
CA ILE A 425 -2.89 54.81 20.38
C ILE A 425 -4.30 54.82 20.98
N VAL A 426 -4.47 54.32 22.20
CA VAL A 426 -5.79 54.26 22.89
C VAL A 426 -6.41 55.66 23.08
N ILE A 427 -5.61 56.66 23.44
CA ILE A 427 -6.07 58.05 23.63
C ILE A 427 -6.42 58.71 22.29
N ASN A 428 -5.70 58.41 21.21
CA ASN A 428 -5.98 58.99 19.89
C ASN A 428 -7.20 58.34 19.20
N ILE A 429 -7.47 57.07 19.44
CA ILE A 429 -8.69 56.40 18.95
C ILE A 429 -9.95 56.96 19.63
N SER A 430 -9.86 57.31 20.92
CA SER A 430 -10.97 57.85 21.70
C SER A 430 -11.30 59.33 21.40
N THR A 431 -10.47 60.04 20.62
CA THR A 431 -10.68 61.46 20.25
C THR A 431 -11.37 61.68 18.90
N ILE A 432 -11.73 60.61 18.15
CA ILE A 432 -12.40 60.70 16.83
C ILE A 432 -13.95 60.69 16.92
N LYS A 433 -14.54 60.49 18.09
CA LYS A 433 -16.01 60.61 18.29
C LYS A 433 -16.34 61.74 19.26
N ILE A 434 -16.42 62.97 18.76
CA ILE A 434 -17.19 64.05 19.39
C ILE A 434 -17.97 64.80 18.30
#